data_AF-A0A3B8N3Y2-F1
#
_entry.id   AF-A0A3B8N3Y2-F1
#
_cell.length_a   1.000
_cell.length_b   1.000
_cell.length_c   1.000
_cell.angle_alpha   90.00
_cell.angle_beta   90.00
_cell.angle_gamma   90.00
#
_symmetry.space_group_name_H-M   'P 1'
#
loop_
_entity.id
_entity.type
_entity.pdbx_description
1 polymer ?
#
loop_
_entity_poly.entity_id
_entity_poly.type
_entity_poly.pdbx_seq_one_letter_code
_entity_poly.pdbx_strand_id
1 'polypeptide(L)' 'LVDQLAEGGRIVIPVGDEFSQILVKGIKKDGILKIQTLEPVRFVKLVGAYGFKE' A
#
# COMPACT_ATOMS: atom_id res chain seq x y z
N LEU A 1 -3.07 2.56 -8.79
CA LEU A 1 -2.50 1.25 -8.42
C LEU A 1 -3.58 0.21 -8.15
N VAL A 2 -4.51 0.47 -7.23
CA VAL A 2 -5.62 -0.46 -6.91
C VAL A 2 -6.45 -0.85 -8.14
N ASP A 3 -6.66 0.08 -9.06
CA ASP A 3 -7.43 -0.17 -10.29
C ASP A 3 -6.77 -1.20 -11.22
N GLN A 4 -5.44 -1.33 -11.15
CA GLN A 4 -4.67 -2.27 -11.95
C GLN A 4 -4.70 -3.70 -11.37
N LEU A 5 -5.17 -3.88 -10.12
CA LEU A 5 -5.30 -5.21 -9.53
C LEU A 5 -6.47 -5.96 -10.16
N ALA A 6 -6.21 -7.21 -10.55
CA ALA A 6 -7.26 -8.18 -10.84
C ALA A 6 -8.07 -8.52 -9.57
N GLU A 7 -9.28 -9.02 -9.77
CA GLU A 7 -10.13 -9.56 -8.69
C GLU A 7 -9.43 -10.75 -8.01
N GLY A 8 -9.43 -10.78 -6.67
CA GLY A 8 -8.62 -11.70 -5.86
C GLY A 8 -7.12 -11.36 -5.81
N GLY A 9 -6.66 -10.37 -6.58
CA GLY A 9 -5.28 -9.90 -6.59
C GLY A 9 -4.88 -9.24 -5.28
N ARG A 10 -3.57 -9.24 -5.01
CA ARG A 10 -2.98 -8.74 -3.76
C ARG A 10 -1.97 -7.62 -4.02
N ILE A 11 -2.00 -6.60 -3.17
CA ILE A 11 -0.94 -5.59 -3.06
C ILE A 11 -0.37 -5.63 -1.64
N VAL A 12 0.96 -5.51 -1.52
CA VAL A 12 1.66 -5.40 -0.24
C VAL A 12 2.56 -4.19 -0.33
N ILE A 13 2.36 -3.20 0.54
CA ILE A 13 3.00 -1.89 0.41
C ILE A 13 3.18 -1.23 1.78
N PRO A 14 4.31 -0.55 2.06
CA PRO A 14 4.46 0.29 3.24
C PRO A 14 3.60 1.55 3.09
N VAL A 15 2.77 1.85 4.10
CA VAL A 15 1.93 3.05 4.14
C VAL A 15 2.23 3.79 5.44
N GLY A 16 2.50 5.09 5.33
CA GLY A 16 2.81 5.95 6.47
C GLY A 16 3.56 7.20 6.02
N ASP A 17 4.16 7.88 6.99
CA ASP A 17 5.00 9.05 6.75
C ASP A 17 6.45 8.64 6.43
N GLU A 18 7.35 9.62 6.40
CA GLU A 18 8.75 9.39 6.06
C GLU A 18 9.58 8.70 7.15
N PHE A 19 9.09 8.70 8.39
CA PHE A 19 9.81 8.17 9.55
C PHE A 19 9.16 6.91 10.14
N SER A 20 7.86 6.73 9.91
CA SER A 20 7.04 5.66 10.46
C SER A 20 6.06 5.12 9.41
N GLN A 21 6.24 3.85 9.04
CA GLN A 21 5.38 3.15 8.11
C GLN A 21 4.89 1.84 8.70
N ILE A 22 3.70 1.43 8.27
CA ILE A 22 3.14 0.12 8.55
C ILE A 22 3.02 -0.62 7.23
N LEU A 23 3.50 -1.86 7.18
CA LEU A 23 3.29 -2.74 6.05
C LEU A 23 1.84 -3.21 6.04
N VAL A 24 1.13 -2.95 4.94
CA VAL A 24 -0.25 -3.39 4.76
C VAL A 24 -0.36 -4.36 3.59
N LYS A 25 -1.29 -5.31 3.72
CA LYS A 25 -1.70 -6.23 2.67
C LYS A 25 -3.13 -5.90 2.27
N GLY A 26 -3.32 -5.50 1.01
CA GLY A 26 -4.63 -5.32 0.40
C GLY A 26 -4.98 -6.50 -0.51
N ILE A 27 -6.22 -7.00 -0.44
CA ILE A 27 -6.77 -7.98 -1.39
C ILE A 27 -8.00 -7.36 -2.04
N LYS A 28 -8.04 -7.34 -3.38
CA LYS A 28 -9.21 -6.84 -4.11
C LYS A 28 -10.29 -7.93 -4.07
N LYS A 29 -11.42 -7.60 -3.45
CA LYS A 29 -12.58 -8.48 -3.33
C LYS A 29 -13.86 -7.69 -3.62
N ASP A 30 -14.66 -8.18 -4.55
CA ASP A 30 -15.91 -7.59 -5.02
C ASP A 30 -15.73 -6.11 -5.45
N GLY A 31 -14.65 -5.83 -6.16
CA GLY A 31 -14.30 -4.47 -6.60
C GLY A 31 -13.78 -3.54 -5.49
N ILE A 32 -13.70 -4.01 -4.24
CA ILE A 32 -13.26 -3.24 -3.07
C ILE A 32 -11.91 -3.76 -2.58
N LEU A 33 -11.01 -2.88 -2.15
CA LEU A 33 -9.77 -3.29 -1.52
C LEU A 33 -9.99 -3.58 -0.02
N LYS A 34 -9.83 -4.84 0.39
CA LYS A 34 -9.84 -5.24 1.81
C LYS A 34 -8.41 -5.19 2.36
N ILE A 35 -8.19 -4.38 3.38
CA ILE A 35 -6.86 -4.08 3.93
C ILE A 35 -6.66 -4.82 5.26
N GLN A 36 -5.47 -5.41 5.42
CA GLN A 36 -4.96 -5.99 6.66
C GLN A 36 -3.62 -5.34 7.00
N THR A 37 -3.49 -4.82 8.23
CA THR A 37 -2.21 -4.38 8.80
C THR A 37 -1.35 -5.59 9.16
N LEU A 38 -0.06 -5.55 8.80
CA LEU A 38 0.91 -6.61 9.11
C LEU A 38 1.84 -6.19 10.25
N GLU A 39 2.75 -5.25 10.00
CA GLU A 39 3.80 -4.89 10.97
C GLU A 39 4.40 -3.50 10.71
N PRO A 40 5.04 -2.85 11.70
CA PRO A 40 5.84 -1.65 11.47
C PRO A 40 7.10 -1.93 10.66
N VAL A 41 7.42 -1.04 9.72
CA VAL A 41 8.58 -1.18 8.81
C VAL A 41 9.26 0.17 8.57
N ARG A 42 10.47 0.13 8.00
CA ARG A 42 11.20 1.31 7.53
C ARG A 42 11.71 1.10 6.10
N PHE A 43 11.02 1.72 5.15
CA PHE A 43 11.35 1.76 3.74
C PHE A 43 11.70 3.20 3.31
N VAL A 44 12.41 3.31 2.19
CA VAL A 44 12.61 4.59 1.51
C VAL A 44 11.27 5.21 1.06
N LYS A 45 11.24 6.53 0.90
CA LYS A 45 10.03 7.24 0.44
C LYS A 45 9.67 6.81 -0.98
N LEU A 46 8.38 6.54 -1.22
CA LEU A 46 7.84 6.45 -2.58
C LEU A 46 7.63 7.89 -3.09
N VAL A 47 8.59 8.43 -3.82
CA VAL A 47 8.50 9.77 -4.42
C VAL A 47 7.80 9.70 -5.78
N GLY A 48 6.86 10.61 -6.03
CA GLY A 48 6.20 10.72 -7.34
C GLY A 48 4.79 11.32 -7.28
N ALA A 49 4.11 11.35 -8.43
CA ALA A 49 2.81 12.03 -8.61
C ALA A 49 1.70 11.58 -7.62
N TYR A 50 1.80 10.35 -7.10
CA TYR A 50 0.85 9.77 -6.16
C TYR A 50 1.52 9.36 -4.83
N GLY A 51 2.71 9.87 -4.55
CA GLY A 51 3.51 9.59 -3.36
C GLY A 51 4.00 10.87 -2.68
N PHE A 52 5.16 10.81 -2.03
CA PHE A 52 5.80 12.00 -1.48
C PHE A 52 6.22 12.95 -2.60
N LYS A 53 6.06 14.26 -2.34
CA LYS A 53 6.63 15.31 -3.19
C LYS A 53 8.14 15.33 -3.02
N GLU A 54 8.82 15.71 -4.09
CA GLU A 54 10.24 16.04 -4.08
C GLU A 54 10.50 17.33 -3.28
#